data_AF-A0ABD2QD64-F1
#
_entry.id   AF-A0ABD2QD64-F1
#
_cell.length_a   1.000
_cell.length_b   1.000
_cell.length_c   1.000
_cell.angle_alpha   90.00
_cell.angle_beta   90.00
_cell.angle_gamma   90.00
#
_symmetry.space_group_name_H-M   'P 1'
#
loop_
_entity.id
_entity.type
_entity.pdbx_description
1 polymer ?
#
loop_
_entity_poly.entity_id
_entity_poly.type
_entity_poly.pdbx_seq_one_letter_code
_entity_poly.pdbx_strand_id
1 'polypeptide(L)'
;MLESPFADELIKGSNLISGKGILEDSGENVGERSNIPVEEIDYAFILNKILPRDIRVLGWSPVAQEFDARHSCKGRAYRYFFPRDTLDFLALKQASNYFVGTHDFRNLSSSQVKNGVFECVRDIKSIEIETPKGDIVSSFGDSEPHEIFCLHIKAPSFLYHQIRCMVAFIMIVGAGLEPPEASSLSFFSIMQLIQDLLDINKYPSRPQYKMASDFPLVFCDTEFNDLEWKISKDALEGLIRSYHRYTTELGIKHETVRNFLAAVNTEYNITYPSIKLGSYYLEHIVEETKCKNGKSFKKIFNRPVGPTIETQIDKLGGREAIINKIRFNSDKEISEPLQKRLRTDPS
;
A
#
# COMPACT_ATOMS: atom_id res chain seq x y z
N MET A 1 11.94 -2.68 11.74
CA MET A 1 12.04 -3.57 12.91
C MET A 1 10.64 -4.03 13.27
N LEU A 2 10.22 -5.10 12.61
CA LEU A 2 9.24 -6.07 13.07
C LEU A 2 9.90 -7.38 12.70
N GLU A 3 10.79 -7.84 13.57
CA GLU A 3 11.24 -9.22 13.53
C GLU A 3 9.98 -10.08 13.69
N SER A 4 9.77 -11.00 12.76
CA SER A 4 8.77 -12.06 12.89
C SER A 4 9.49 -13.28 13.44
N PRO A 5 9.32 -13.65 14.73
CA PRO A 5 9.90 -14.87 15.26
C PRO A 5 8.91 -16.05 15.20
N PHE A 6 7.92 -16.05 14.31
CA PHE A 6 6.86 -17.07 14.29
C PHE A 6 6.66 -17.81 12.96
N ALA A 7 7.62 -17.79 12.04
CA ALA A 7 7.48 -18.51 10.78
C ALA A 7 7.71 -20.03 10.86
N ASP A 8 8.28 -20.55 11.96
CA ASP A 8 8.79 -21.94 12.00
C ASP A 8 7.90 -22.98 12.71
N GLU A 9 6.77 -22.63 13.32
CA GLU A 9 5.91 -23.63 13.98
C GLU A 9 4.40 -23.32 13.90
N LEU A 10 3.80 -23.40 12.71
CA LEU A 10 2.36 -23.60 12.52
C LEU A 10 2.19 -24.21 11.11
N ILE A 11 2.17 -25.53 10.92
CA ILE A 11 1.16 -26.50 11.35
C ILE A 11 1.81 -27.89 11.30
N LYS A 12 1.75 -28.67 12.39
CA LYS A 12 2.02 -30.11 12.34
C LYS A 12 0.77 -30.83 11.85
N GLY A 13 0.84 -31.35 10.62
CA GLY A 13 -0.03 -32.42 10.11
C GLY A 13 -1.02 -31.97 9.04
N SER A 14 -0.86 -32.52 7.84
CA SER A 14 -1.91 -32.66 6.84
C SER A 14 -2.68 -33.95 7.11
N ASN A 15 -4.00 -33.95 6.89
CA ASN A 15 -4.80 -35.18 6.89
C ASN A 15 -4.53 -36.04 5.64
N LEU A 16 -3.95 -35.45 4.61
CA LEU A 16 -3.64 -36.09 3.34
C LEU A 16 -2.27 -36.77 3.40
N ILE A 17 -2.14 -37.89 2.69
CA ILE A 17 -0.89 -38.67 2.63
C ILE A 17 -0.01 -38.27 1.43
N SER A 18 -0.62 -37.71 0.38
CA SER A 18 0.07 -37.28 -0.83
C SER A 18 -0.64 -36.10 -1.50
N GLY A 19 0.11 -35.34 -2.29
CA GLY A 19 -0.39 -34.14 -2.97
C GLY A 19 0.62 -32.99 -2.94
N LYS A 20 0.28 -31.89 -3.62
CA LYS A 20 1.13 -30.70 -3.72
C LYS A 20 1.42 -30.13 -2.33
N GLY A 21 2.70 -29.99 -1.97
CA GLY A 21 3.13 -29.41 -0.69
C GLY A 21 3.10 -30.38 0.51
N ILE A 22 2.71 -31.64 0.30
CA ILE A 22 2.79 -32.68 1.32
C ILE A 22 4.17 -33.33 1.21
N LEU A 23 4.91 -33.34 2.31
CA LEU A 23 6.14 -34.12 2.41
C LEU A 23 5.73 -35.60 2.49
N GLU A 24 6.08 -36.38 1.48
CA GLU A 24 5.83 -37.82 1.49
C GLU A 24 6.50 -38.44 2.73
N ASP A 25 5.67 -38.99 3.61
CA ASP A 25 6.12 -39.69 4.80
C ASP A 25 6.84 -40.97 4.34
N SER A 26 8.13 -41.11 4.63
CA SER A 26 8.93 -42.30 4.32
C SER A 26 9.01 -43.29 5.50
N GLY A 27 8.20 -43.07 6.55
CA GLY A 27 8.17 -43.90 7.74
C GLY A 27 7.53 -45.28 7.55
N GLU A 28 7.90 -46.24 8.41
CA GLU A 28 7.50 -47.66 8.32
C GLU A 28 5.98 -47.92 8.39
N ASN A 29 5.17 -46.93 8.81
CA ASN A 29 3.73 -47.09 9.10
C ASN A 29 2.79 -46.49 8.03
N VAL A 30 3.29 -46.07 6.85
CA VAL A 30 2.46 -45.47 5.77
C VAL A 30 1.38 -46.44 5.27
N GLY A 31 1.68 -47.74 5.25
CA GLY A 31 0.75 -48.78 4.81
C GLY A 31 -0.39 -49.10 5.78
N GLU A 32 -0.35 -48.61 7.03
CA GLU A 32 -1.34 -48.95 8.06
C GLU A 32 -2.46 -47.90 8.23
N ARG A 33 -2.40 -46.76 7.51
CA ARG A 33 -3.44 -45.71 7.57
C ARG A 33 -4.69 -46.14 6.79
N SER A 34 -5.51 -46.99 7.40
CA SER A 34 -6.73 -47.58 6.82
C SER A 34 -7.94 -46.64 6.77
N ASN A 35 -7.89 -45.47 7.42
CA ASN A 35 -8.92 -44.43 7.39
C ASN A 35 -8.29 -43.06 7.11
N ILE A 36 -8.06 -42.76 5.83
CA ILE A 36 -7.56 -41.46 5.40
C ILE A 36 -8.76 -40.53 5.19
N PRO A 37 -8.84 -39.39 5.90
CA PRO A 37 -9.89 -38.42 5.65
C PRO A 37 -9.82 -37.92 4.20
N VAL A 38 -10.97 -37.86 3.52
CA VAL A 38 -11.07 -37.31 2.16
C VAL A 38 -10.88 -35.79 2.17
N GLU A 39 -11.20 -35.14 3.29
CA GLU A 39 -11.12 -33.70 3.45
C GLU A 39 -9.96 -33.27 4.35
N GLU A 40 -9.29 -32.20 3.93
CA GLU A 40 -8.21 -31.58 4.67
C GLU A 40 -8.74 -30.71 5.84
N ILE A 41 -7.87 -30.43 6.80
CA ILE A 41 -8.15 -29.58 7.95
C ILE A 41 -8.51 -28.14 7.51
N ASP A 42 -9.56 -27.56 8.10
CA ASP A 42 -9.83 -26.13 8.00
C ASP A 42 -8.86 -25.34 8.89
N TYR A 43 -7.65 -25.11 8.39
CA TYR A 43 -6.62 -24.35 9.09
C TYR A 43 -7.07 -22.94 9.43
N ALA A 44 -7.82 -22.28 8.54
CA ALA A 44 -8.27 -20.92 8.76
C ALA A 44 -9.24 -20.83 9.95
N PHE A 45 -10.17 -21.78 10.08
CA PHE A 45 -11.05 -21.88 11.25
C PHE A 45 -10.26 -22.02 12.56
N ILE A 46 -9.27 -22.92 12.60
CA ILE A 46 -8.48 -23.18 13.80
C ILE A 46 -7.65 -21.94 14.18
N LEU A 47 -6.95 -21.34 13.21
CA LEU A 47 -6.13 -20.16 13.43
C LEU A 47 -6.95 -18.97 13.93
N ASN A 48 -8.14 -18.74 13.36
CA ASN A 48 -9.00 -17.62 13.73
C ASN A 48 -9.53 -17.69 15.18
N LYS A 49 -9.46 -18.84 15.85
CA LYS A 49 -9.83 -18.97 17.27
C LYS A 49 -8.79 -18.40 18.22
N ILE A 50 -7.53 -18.35 17.80
CA ILE A 50 -6.41 -17.85 18.61
C ILE A 50 -5.93 -16.47 18.17
N LEU A 51 -6.27 -16.05 16.95
CA LEU A 51 -5.92 -14.73 16.43
C LEU A 51 -6.76 -13.62 17.08
N PRO A 52 -6.18 -12.42 17.27
CA PRO A 52 -6.91 -11.20 17.62
C PRO A 52 -8.09 -10.91 16.67
N ARG A 53 -9.06 -10.11 17.12
CA ARG A 53 -10.30 -9.85 16.35
C ARG A 53 -10.08 -9.06 15.05
N ASP A 54 -8.99 -8.31 15.00
CA ASP A 54 -8.54 -7.48 13.87
C ASP A 54 -7.68 -8.25 12.87
N ILE A 55 -7.30 -9.50 13.16
CA ILE A 55 -6.53 -10.37 12.27
C ILE A 55 -7.34 -11.62 11.96
N ARG A 56 -7.49 -11.92 10.66
CA ARG A 56 -8.22 -13.09 10.18
C ARG A 56 -7.50 -13.76 9.02
N VAL A 57 -7.43 -15.09 9.06
CA VAL A 57 -7.04 -15.93 7.94
C VAL A 57 -8.32 -16.36 7.20
N LEU A 58 -8.39 -16.10 5.90
CA LEU A 58 -9.58 -16.43 5.10
C LEU A 58 -9.47 -17.79 4.41
N GLY A 59 -8.25 -18.21 4.11
CA GLY A 59 -8.00 -19.47 3.43
C GLY A 59 -6.51 -19.78 3.33
N TRP A 60 -6.24 -20.89 2.67
CA TRP A 60 -4.90 -21.43 2.46
C TRP A 60 -4.81 -22.06 1.06
N SER A 61 -3.62 -22.30 0.54
CA SER A 61 -3.42 -23.03 -0.71
C SER A 61 -2.24 -23.97 -0.56
N PRO A 62 -2.31 -25.22 -1.07
CA PRO A 62 -1.12 -26.05 -1.21
C PRO A 62 -0.16 -25.40 -2.21
N VAL A 63 1.13 -25.44 -1.91
CA VAL A 63 2.20 -24.84 -2.73
C VAL A 63 3.33 -25.83 -2.96
N ALA A 64 4.11 -25.61 -4.02
CA ALA A 64 5.34 -26.39 -4.25
C ALA A 64 6.39 -26.05 -3.17
N GLN A 65 7.35 -26.94 -2.94
CA GLN A 65 8.37 -26.74 -1.90
C GLN A 65 9.28 -25.54 -2.19
N GLU A 66 9.47 -25.22 -3.48
CA GLU A 66 10.27 -24.09 -3.95
C GLU A 66 9.47 -22.78 -4.01
N PHE A 67 8.19 -22.80 -3.63
CA PHE A 67 7.35 -21.61 -3.66
C PHE A 67 7.80 -20.60 -2.60
N ASP A 68 8.07 -19.37 -3.05
CA ASP A 68 8.34 -18.25 -2.17
C ASP A 68 7.30 -17.15 -2.40
N ALA A 69 6.56 -16.76 -1.37
CA ALA A 69 5.47 -15.78 -1.48
C ALA A 69 5.94 -14.42 -2.00
N ARG A 70 7.20 -14.04 -1.80
CA ARG A 70 7.76 -12.78 -2.28
C ARG A 70 8.20 -12.87 -3.74
N HIS A 71 8.95 -13.93 -4.08
CA HIS A 71 9.59 -14.11 -5.38
C HIS A 71 8.65 -14.70 -6.43
N SER A 72 7.65 -15.49 -6.02
CA SER A 72 6.62 -16.05 -6.90
C SER A 72 5.49 -15.05 -7.23
N CYS A 73 5.36 -13.97 -6.47
CA CYS A 73 4.32 -12.95 -6.65
C CYS A 73 4.52 -12.16 -7.96
N LYS A 74 3.48 -12.09 -8.79
CA LYS A 74 3.46 -11.46 -10.12
C LYS A 74 2.92 -10.04 -10.14
N GLY A 75 2.07 -9.71 -9.16
CA GLY A 75 1.33 -8.47 -9.12
C GLY A 75 0.92 -8.13 -7.70
N ARG A 76 0.85 -6.84 -7.40
CA ARG A 76 0.40 -6.29 -6.12
C ARG A 76 -0.59 -5.18 -6.41
N ALA A 77 -1.71 -5.18 -5.69
CA ALA A 77 -2.75 -4.17 -5.81
C ALA A 77 -2.93 -3.44 -4.48
N TYR A 78 -3.02 -2.12 -4.53
CA TYR A 78 -3.29 -1.27 -3.38
C TYR A 78 -4.46 -0.34 -3.67
N ARG A 79 -5.22 0.00 -2.63
CA ARG A 79 -6.20 1.07 -2.64
C ARG A 79 -5.79 2.19 -1.70
N TYR A 80 -6.08 3.42 -2.09
CA TYR A 80 -5.87 4.60 -1.27
C TYR A 80 -7.16 5.43 -1.23
N PHE A 81 -7.76 5.58 -0.06
CA PHE A 81 -9.02 6.28 0.13
C PHE A 81 -8.79 7.75 0.55
N PHE A 82 -9.53 8.69 -0.03
CA PHE A 82 -9.37 10.11 0.30
C PHE A 82 -10.64 10.91 0.02
N PRO A 83 -10.92 11.98 0.76
CA PRO A 83 -12.05 12.85 0.46
C PRO A 83 -11.82 13.58 -0.86
N ARG A 84 -12.89 13.79 -1.60
CA ARG A 84 -12.93 14.67 -2.77
C ARG A 84 -12.50 16.09 -2.39
N ASP A 85 -13.07 16.63 -1.32
CA ASP A 85 -12.79 17.99 -0.84
C ASP A 85 -12.87 19.02 -2.00
N THR A 86 -11.84 19.84 -2.20
CA THR A 86 -11.71 20.78 -3.33
C THR A 86 -10.92 20.23 -4.52
N LEU A 87 -10.66 18.91 -4.60
CA LEU A 87 -9.81 18.33 -5.65
C LEU A 87 -10.53 18.28 -7.01
N ASP A 88 -9.83 18.70 -8.07
CA ASP A 88 -10.27 18.52 -9.45
C ASP A 88 -10.09 17.05 -9.88
N PHE A 89 -11.20 16.37 -10.13
CA PHE A 89 -11.21 14.96 -10.52
C PHE A 89 -10.50 14.68 -11.85
N LEU A 90 -10.65 15.57 -12.85
CA LEU A 90 -9.98 15.40 -14.14
C LEU A 90 -8.47 15.56 -14.00
N ALA A 91 -8.03 16.52 -13.19
CA ALA A 91 -6.63 16.71 -12.86
C ALA A 91 -6.03 15.47 -12.19
N LEU A 92 -6.74 14.91 -11.20
CA LEU A 92 -6.34 13.68 -10.50
C LEU A 92 -6.20 12.51 -11.49
N LYS A 93 -7.18 12.32 -12.37
CA LYS A 93 -7.19 11.22 -13.37
C LYS A 93 -6.06 11.39 -14.38
N GLN A 94 -5.83 12.60 -14.88
CA GLN A 94 -4.74 12.89 -15.80
C GLN A 94 -3.37 12.66 -15.16
N ALA A 95 -3.14 13.21 -13.96
CA ALA A 95 -1.91 13.02 -13.22
C ALA A 95 -1.61 11.52 -12.99
N SER A 96 -2.62 10.77 -12.58
CA SER A 96 -2.50 9.32 -12.36
C SER A 96 -2.09 8.58 -13.62
N ASN A 97 -2.69 8.90 -14.77
CA ASN A 97 -2.40 8.22 -16.03
C ASN A 97 -0.95 8.39 -16.49
N TYR A 98 -0.32 9.53 -16.23
CA TYR A 98 1.08 9.75 -16.63
C TYR A 98 2.11 8.97 -15.83
N PHE A 99 1.72 8.38 -14.70
CA PHE A 99 2.60 7.45 -13.96
C PHE A 99 2.53 6.02 -14.48
N VAL A 100 1.58 5.68 -15.35
CA VAL A 100 1.44 4.33 -15.90
C VAL A 100 2.61 4.03 -16.86
N GLY A 101 3.11 2.80 -16.83
CA GLY A 101 4.24 2.32 -17.61
C GLY A 101 5.53 2.17 -16.81
N THR A 102 6.63 1.96 -17.54
CA THR A 102 7.95 1.67 -16.98
C THR A 102 8.79 2.93 -16.86
N HIS A 103 9.08 3.35 -15.62
CA HIS A 103 9.82 4.58 -15.33
C HIS A 103 10.74 4.40 -14.12
N ASP A 104 11.72 5.30 -13.94
CA ASP A 104 12.50 5.40 -12.71
C ASP A 104 11.74 6.23 -11.66
N PHE A 105 11.34 5.58 -10.57
CA PHE A 105 10.54 6.21 -9.51
C PHE A 105 11.37 6.67 -8.30
N ARG A 106 12.68 6.92 -8.45
CA ARG A 106 13.55 7.40 -7.35
C ARG A 106 13.06 8.71 -6.72
N ASN A 107 12.52 9.62 -7.54
CA ASN A 107 11.99 10.90 -7.08
C ASN A 107 10.62 10.77 -6.40
N LEU A 108 10.00 9.60 -6.53
CA LEU A 108 8.68 9.24 -6.03
C LEU A 108 8.75 8.14 -4.98
N SER A 109 9.88 7.95 -4.31
CA SER A 109 10.06 6.93 -3.28
C SER A 109 11.03 7.40 -2.20
N SER A 110 11.12 6.65 -1.11
CA SER A 110 12.16 6.85 -0.11
C SER A 110 13.34 5.95 -0.43
N SER A 111 14.55 6.51 -0.48
CA SER A 111 15.77 5.76 -0.77
C SER A 111 15.94 4.60 0.21
N GLN A 112 16.26 3.42 -0.33
CA GLN A 112 16.58 2.20 0.41
C GLN A 112 17.95 1.64 0.00
N VAL A 113 18.87 2.53 -0.39
CA VAL A 113 20.24 2.17 -0.80
C VAL A 113 20.97 1.39 0.31
N LYS A 114 20.76 1.77 1.58
CA LYS A 114 21.30 1.06 2.76
C LYS A 114 20.82 -0.39 2.87
N ASN A 115 19.66 -0.69 2.27
CA ASN A 115 19.02 -2.00 2.27
C ASN A 115 19.27 -2.73 0.93
N GLY A 116 20.22 -2.26 0.12
CA GLY A 116 20.62 -2.91 -1.14
C GLY A 116 19.67 -2.65 -2.31
N VAL A 117 18.75 -1.68 -2.18
CA VAL A 117 17.85 -1.31 -3.28
C VAL A 117 18.51 -0.20 -4.11
N PHE A 118 19.02 -0.59 -5.27
CA PHE A 118 19.66 0.32 -6.23
C PHE A 118 18.82 0.53 -7.49
N GLU A 119 18.01 -0.46 -7.86
CA GLU A 119 17.14 -0.41 -9.04
C GLU A 119 15.81 0.27 -8.70
N CYS A 120 15.59 1.45 -9.29
CA CYS A 120 14.43 2.29 -9.06
C CYS A 120 13.43 2.27 -10.23
N VAL A 121 13.72 1.54 -11.30
CA VAL A 121 12.76 1.32 -12.37
C VAL A 121 11.63 0.41 -11.91
N ARG A 122 10.39 0.84 -12.08
CA ARG A 122 9.18 0.05 -11.83
C ARG A 122 8.21 0.21 -12.99
N ASP A 123 7.39 -0.81 -13.18
CA ASP A 123 6.37 -0.84 -14.23
C ASP A 123 4.98 -0.79 -13.58
N ILE A 124 4.34 0.38 -13.63
CA ILE A 124 2.99 0.57 -13.11
C ILE A 124 2.00 0.12 -14.17
N LYS A 125 1.19 -0.89 -13.86
CA LYS A 125 0.25 -1.50 -14.82
C LYS A 125 -1.02 -0.70 -14.96
N SER A 126 -1.58 -0.22 -13.86
CA SER A 126 -2.76 0.65 -13.89
C SER A 126 -2.84 1.53 -12.66
N ILE A 127 -3.46 2.70 -12.84
CA ILE A 127 -3.95 3.57 -11.78
C ILE A 127 -5.35 4.01 -12.16
N GLU A 128 -6.33 3.68 -11.33
CA GLU A 128 -7.74 4.03 -11.52
C GLU A 128 -8.19 4.85 -10.32
N ILE A 129 -9.01 5.87 -10.55
CA ILE A 129 -9.66 6.62 -9.47
C ILE A 129 -11.16 6.42 -9.60
N GLU A 130 -11.73 5.73 -8.63
CA GLU A 130 -13.15 5.43 -8.52
C GLU A 130 -13.83 6.46 -7.61
N THR A 131 -15.09 6.78 -7.93
CA THR A 131 -15.97 7.58 -7.06
C THR A 131 -17.24 6.79 -6.73
N PRO A 132 -17.90 7.05 -5.60
CA PRO A 132 -19.16 6.40 -5.23
C PRO A 132 -20.27 6.59 -6.27
N LYS A 133 -20.23 7.67 -7.06
CA LYS A 133 -21.20 8.02 -8.09
C LYS A 133 -20.77 7.62 -9.52
N GLY A 134 -19.64 6.94 -9.68
CA GLY A 134 -19.06 6.59 -10.99
C GLY A 134 -18.41 7.79 -11.70
N ASP A 135 -18.21 7.69 -13.02
CA ASP A 135 -17.57 8.76 -13.82
C ASP A 135 -18.47 10.00 -14.06
N ILE A 136 -19.72 10.01 -13.54
CA ILE A 136 -20.67 11.13 -13.67
C ILE A 136 -20.35 12.17 -12.58
N VAL A 137 -19.17 12.78 -12.67
CA VAL A 137 -18.73 13.83 -11.77
C VAL A 137 -18.75 15.15 -12.53
N SER A 138 -19.57 16.12 -12.09
CA SER A 138 -19.40 17.50 -12.54
C SER A 138 -18.05 18.01 -12.06
N SER A 139 -17.24 18.56 -12.97
CA SER A 139 -15.88 19.05 -12.69
C SER A 139 -15.85 20.07 -11.55
N PHE A 140 -16.95 20.82 -11.36
CA PHE A 140 -17.15 21.76 -10.25
C PHE A 140 -18.65 21.87 -9.91
N GLY A 141 -19.00 22.10 -8.64
CA GLY A 141 -20.26 22.77 -8.27
C GLY A 141 -21.24 22.03 -7.36
N ASP A 142 -21.53 20.73 -7.57
CA ASP A 142 -22.75 20.11 -6.99
C ASP A 142 -22.51 18.86 -6.12
N SER A 143 -21.28 18.63 -5.66
CA SER A 143 -20.90 17.37 -5.01
C SER A 143 -20.58 17.53 -3.53
N GLU A 144 -20.98 16.55 -2.73
CA GLU A 144 -20.74 16.56 -1.29
C GLU A 144 -19.23 16.50 -1.01
N PRO A 145 -18.67 17.44 -0.23
CA PRO A 145 -17.23 17.48 0.06
C PRO A 145 -16.68 16.23 0.75
N HIS A 146 -17.57 15.46 1.36
CA HIS A 146 -17.26 14.27 2.15
C HIS A 146 -17.33 12.99 1.31
N GLU A 147 -17.57 13.12 0.00
CA GLU A 147 -17.46 12.01 -0.95
C GLU A 147 -16.04 11.43 -0.90
N ILE A 148 -15.94 10.12 -0.74
CA ILE A 148 -14.64 9.43 -0.64
C ILE A 148 -14.28 8.83 -1.99
N PHE A 149 -13.19 9.32 -2.57
CA PHE A 149 -12.55 8.74 -3.75
C PHE A 149 -11.64 7.57 -3.36
N CYS A 150 -11.46 6.64 -4.29
CA CYS A 150 -10.57 5.50 -4.13
C CYS A 150 -9.60 5.44 -5.32
N LEU A 151 -8.31 5.67 -5.06
CA LEU A 151 -7.25 5.37 -6.03
C LEU A 151 -6.86 3.90 -5.90
N HIS A 152 -6.97 3.15 -6.99
CA HIS A 152 -6.59 1.76 -7.11
C HIS A 152 -5.36 1.64 -8.03
N ILE A 153 -4.26 1.09 -7.52
CA ILE A 153 -2.99 0.99 -8.24
C ILE A 153 -2.49 -0.45 -8.29
N LYS A 154 -2.02 -0.89 -9.46
CA LYS A 154 -1.47 -2.23 -9.68
C LYS A 154 -0.09 -2.16 -10.33
N ALA A 155 0.84 -2.97 -9.83
CA ALA A 155 2.17 -3.15 -10.40
C ALA A 155 2.78 -4.50 -9.95
N PRO A 156 3.80 -5.05 -10.65
CA PRO A 156 4.52 -6.23 -10.18
C PRO A 156 5.18 -5.98 -8.83
N SER A 157 5.75 -4.79 -8.63
CA SER A 157 6.34 -4.37 -7.35
C SER A 157 6.37 -2.86 -7.22
N PHE A 158 6.55 -2.39 -5.99
CA PHE A 158 6.68 -0.97 -5.66
C PHE A 158 7.96 -0.74 -4.86
N LEU A 159 8.55 0.46 -4.98
CA LEU A 159 9.60 0.95 -4.09
C LEU A 159 9.02 1.34 -2.73
N TYR A 160 9.91 1.48 -1.74
CA TYR A 160 9.51 1.91 -0.41
C TYR A 160 8.89 3.32 -0.43
N HIS A 161 7.71 3.45 0.16
CA HIS A 161 6.85 4.64 0.14
C HIS A 161 6.38 5.12 -1.26
N GLN A 162 6.57 4.34 -2.33
CA GLN A 162 6.30 4.80 -3.69
C GLN A 162 4.87 5.33 -3.87
N ILE A 163 3.90 4.54 -3.46
CA ILE A 163 2.48 4.84 -3.63
C ILE A 163 2.10 6.14 -2.89
N ARG A 164 2.53 6.30 -1.63
CA ARG A 164 2.24 7.51 -0.83
C ARG A 164 2.86 8.77 -1.43
N CYS A 165 4.04 8.65 -2.02
CA CYS A 165 4.69 9.76 -2.74
C CYS A 165 3.93 10.10 -4.03
N MET A 166 3.53 9.09 -4.81
CA MET A 166 2.72 9.30 -6.02
C MET A 166 1.38 9.96 -5.70
N VAL A 167 0.66 9.44 -4.69
CA VAL A 167 -0.61 10.01 -4.21
C VAL A 167 -0.44 11.47 -3.77
N ALA A 168 0.66 11.81 -3.08
CA ALA A 168 0.93 13.20 -2.70
C ALA A 168 0.99 14.13 -3.92
N PHE A 169 1.68 13.74 -4.99
CA PHE A 169 1.75 14.53 -6.22
C PHE A 169 0.42 14.60 -6.95
N ILE A 170 -0.29 13.48 -7.06
CA ILE A 170 -1.61 13.43 -7.66
C ILE A 170 -2.54 14.43 -6.95
N MET A 171 -2.52 14.46 -5.61
CA MET A 171 -3.33 15.40 -4.82
C MET A 171 -2.84 16.85 -4.90
N ILE A 172 -1.53 17.10 -5.00
CA ILE A 172 -0.99 18.46 -5.25
C ILE A 172 -1.52 18.99 -6.60
N VAL A 173 -1.56 18.15 -7.63
CA VAL A 173 -2.12 18.50 -8.93
C VAL A 173 -3.63 18.68 -8.86
N GLY A 174 -4.34 17.75 -8.20
CA GLY A 174 -5.78 17.86 -7.98
C GLY A 174 -6.19 19.10 -7.19
N ALA A 175 -5.34 19.58 -6.28
CA ALA A 175 -5.56 20.81 -5.52
C ALA A 175 -5.19 22.09 -6.31
N GLY A 176 -4.75 21.98 -7.56
CA GLY A 176 -4.33 23.11 -8.39
C GLY A 176 -3.02 23.77 -7.94
N LEU A 177 -2.25 23.13 -7.06
CA LEU A 177 -1.00 23.68 -6.54
C LEU A 177 0.16 23.51 -7.53
N GLU A 178 0.07 22.55 -8.43
CA GLU A 178 0.93 22.35 -9.59
C GLU A 178 0.10 21.89 -10.79
N PRO A 179 0.38 22.32 -12.03
CA PRO A 179 1.41 23.27 -12.51
C PRO A 179 1.04 24.76 -12.28
N PRO A 180 1.96 25.75 -12.46
CA PRO A 180 1.66 27.19 -12.35
C PRO A 180 0.66 27.67 -13.41
N GLU A 181 -0.34 28.44 -13.00
CA GLU A 181 -1.48 28.84 -13.83
C GLU A 181 -1.12 29.83 -14.96
N ALA A 182 -1.60 29.49 -16.16
CA ALA A 182 -2.41 30.38 -16.99
C ALA A 182 -3.50 29.53 -17.66
N SER A 183 -4.73 29.62 -17.15
CA SER A 183 -5.96 28.92 -17.54
C SER A 183 -5.95 27.39 -17.44
N SER A 184 -6.61 26.88 -16.40
CA SER A 184 -7.20 25.53 -16.26
C SER A 184 -6.37 24.36 -16.78
N LEU A 185 -5.62 23.70 -15.90
CA LEU A 185 -5.29 22.27 -16.03
C LEU A 185 -4.99 21.80 -17.46
N SER A 186 -4.11 22.51 -18.16
CA SER A 186 -3.72 22.08 -19.49
C SER A 186 -3.05 20.72 -19.35
N PHE A 187 -3.67 19.72 -19.97
CA PHE A 187 -3.21 18.32 -20.04
C PHE A 187 -1.69 18.26 -20.26
N PHE A 188 -1.16 19.13 -21.13
CA PHE A 188 0.27 19.23 -21.44
C PHE A 188 1.14 19.62 -20.23
N SER A 189 0.71 20.55 -19.39
CA SER A 189 1.51 21.01 -18.25
C SER A 189 1.57 19.97 -17.12
N ILE A 190 0.48 19.23 -16.89
CA ILE A 190 0.46 18.11 -15.94
C ILE A 190 1.36 16.98 -16.45
N MET A 191 1.26 16.67 -17.76
CA MET A 191 2.14 15.71 -18.42
C MET A 191 3.61 16.08 -18.21
N GLN A 192 3.98 17.32 -18.53
CA GLN A 192 5.37 17.76 -18.45
C GLN A 192 5.90 17.73 -17.02
N LEU A 193 5.10 18.13 -16.04
CA LEU A 193 5.45 18.05 -14.61
C LEU A 193 5.81 16.63 -14.19
N ILE A 194 5.00 15.64 -14.58
CA ILE A 194 5.19 14.25 -14.20
C ILE A 194 6.35 13.62 -14.97
N GLN A 195 6.45 13.88 -16.27
CA GLN A 195 7.57 13.41 -17.09
C GLN A 195 8.91 13.96 -16.58
N ASP A 196 8.95 15.25 -16.23
CA ASP A 196 10.11 15.86 -15.60
C ASP A 196 10.47 15.17 -14.28
N LEU A 197 9.48 14.85 -13.44
CA LEU A 197 9.74 14.16 -12.17
C LEU A 197 10.30 12.74 -12.36
N LEU A 198 9.97 12.08 -13.47
CA LEU A 198 10.44 10.75 -13.86
C LEU A 198 11.74 10.78 -14.68
N ASP A 199 12.13 11.94 -15.22
CA ASP A 199 13.36 12.10 -16.00
C ASP A 199 14.58 12.34 -15.09
N ILE A 200 15.33 11.27 -14.84
CA ILE A 200 16.53 11.30 -14.01
C ILE A 200 17.69 12.10 -14.61
N ASN A 201 17.71 12.33 -15.93
CA ASN A 201 18.76 13.12 -16.56
C ASN A 201 18.54 14.61 -16.29
N LYS A 202 17.27 15.02 -16.25
CA LYS A 202 16.86 16.39 -15.93
C LYS A 202 16.83 16.65 -14.43
N TYR A 203 16.28 15.71 -13.65
CA TYR A 203 16.14 15.81 -12.20
C TYR A 203 16.70 14.55 -11.51
N PRO A 204 18.03 14.46 -11.32
CA PRO A 204 18.69 13.27 -10.78
C PRO A 204 18.43 13.02 -9.29
N SER A 205 17.91 14.04 -8.58
CA SER A 205 17.69 14.01 -7.14
C SER A 205 16.25 14.30 -6.77
N ARG A 206 15.75 13.58 -5.77
CA ARG A 206 14.40 13.76 -5.23
C ARG A 206 14.24 15.16 -4.64
N PRO A 207 13.25 15.96 -5.11
CA PRO A 207 12.91 17.22 -4.48
C PRO A 207 12.30 17.01 -3.08
N GLN A 208 12.39 18.02 -2.22
CA GLN A 208 11.82 17.96 -0.89
C GLN A 208 10.29 18.11 -0.92
N TYR A 209 9.57 17.06 -0.56
CA TYR A 209 8.13 17.08 -0.31
C TYR A 209 7.74 16.00 0.71
N LYS A 210 6.57 16.20 1.33
CA LYS A 210 5.97 15.23 2.27
C LYS A 210 5.14 14.20 1.50
N MET A 211 5.33 12.93 1.83
CA MET A 211 4.48 11.86 1.32
C MET A 211 3.08 11.94 1.93
N ALA A 212 2.08 11.40 1.24
CA ALA A 212 0.72 11.35 1.75
C ALA A 212 0.63 10.49 3.03
N SER A 213 -0.41 10.62 3.84
CA SER A 213 -0.62 9.82 5.05
C SER A 213 -0.64 8.30 4.77
N ASP A 214 -0.36 7.46 5.77
CA ASP A 214 -0.38 5.99 5.63
C ASP A 214 -1.74 5.40 5.92
N PHE A 215 -2.48 5.97 6.87
CA PHE A 215 -3.76 5.42 7.33
C PHE A 215 -4.75 5.05 6.19
N PRO A 216 -4.84 5.77 5.05
CA PRO A 216 -5.80 5.43 4.00
C PRO A 216 -5.28 4.42 2.98
N LEU A 217 -4.01 3.99 3.08
CA LEU A 217 -3.40 3.04 2.18
C LEU A 217 -3.70 1.60 2.64
N VAL A 218 -4.34 0.84 1.78
CA VAL A 218 -4.71 -0.56 2.01
C VAL A 218 -4.05 -1.45 0.97
N PHE A 219 -3.37 -2.49 1.43
CA PHE A 219 -2.94 -3.58 0.57
C PHE A 219 -4.12 -4.50 0.29
N CYS A 220 -4.46 -4.70 -0.97
CA CYS A 220 -5.70 -5.40 -1.34
C CYS A 220 -5.45 -6.81 -1.85
N ASP A 221 -4.46 -7.00 -2.71
CA ASP A 221 -4.33 -8.26 -3.42
C ASP A 221 -2.90 -8.54 -3.92
N THR A 222 -2.64 -9.82 -4.13
CA THR A 222 -1.45 -10.37 -4.76
C THR A 222 -1.82 -11.33 -5.87
N GLU A 223 -1.14 -11.21 -7.00
CA GLU A 223 -1.28 -12.13 -8.11
C GLU A 223 -0.21 -13.22 -8.02
N PHE A 224 -0.64 -14.47 -8.09
CA PHE A 224 0.21 -15.66 -8.16
C PHE A 224 -0.29 -16.58 -9.26
N ASN A 225 0.64 -17.34 -9.84
CA ASN A 225 0.27 -18.42 -10.78
C ASN A 225 -0.08 -19.68 -9.98
N ASP A 226 -1.06 -20.44 -10.47
CA ASP A 226 -1.29 -21.83 -10.09
C ASP A 226 -1.51 -22.06 -8.57
N LEU A 227 -2.15 -21.09 -7.89
CA LEU A 227 -2.65 -21.25 -6.53
C LEU A 227 -4.12 -21.65 -6.54
N GLU A 228 -4.44 -22.68 -5.77
CA GLU A 228 -5.80 -23.15 -5.57
C GLU A 228 -6.23 -22.83 -4.14
N TRP A 229 -6.82 -21.66 -3.96
CA TRP A 229 -7.25 -21.18 -2.65
C TRP A 229 -8.41 -22.02 -2.09
N LYS A 230 -8.16 -22.65 -0.95
CA LYS A 230 -9.15 -23.28 -0.08
C LYS A 230 -9.62 -22.24 0.95
N ILE A 231 -10.79 -21.68 0.72
CA ILE A 231 -11.39 -20.64 1.58
C ILE A 231 -12.27 -21.28 2.65
N SER A 232 -12.10 -20.86 3.90
CA SER A 232 -12.98 -21.30 4.99
C SER A 232 -14.30 -20.54 4.95
N LYS A 233 -15.40 -21.30 4.89
CA LYS A 233 -16.75 -20.73 4.92
C LYS A 233 -17.02 -20.01 6.24
N ASP A 234 -16.59 -20.57 7.36
CA ASP A 234 -16.77 -19.94 8.68
C ASP A 234 -16.00 -18.61 8.77
N ALA A 235 -14.74 -18.59 8.30
CA ALA A 235 -13.94 -17.37 8.26
C ALA A 235 -14.62 -16.28 7.41
N LEU A 236 -15.15 -16.64 6.24
CA LEU A 236 -15.83 -15.71 5.35
C LEU A 236 -17.13 -15.18 5.95
N GLU A 237 -17.95 -16.04 6.53
CA GLU A 237 -19.18 -15.62 7.24
C GLU A 237 -18.87 -14.70 8.41
N GLY A 238 -17.84 -15.01 9.20
CA GLY A 238 -17.36 -14.17 10.30
C GLY A 238 -16.87 -12.80 9.84
N LEU A 239 -16.19 -12.74 8.69
CA LEU A 239 -15.76 -11.50 8.05
C LEU A 239 -16.96 -10.65 7.63
N ILE A 240 -17.90 -11.24 6.89
CA ILE A 240 -19.10 -10.57 6.40
C ILE A 240 -19.91 -10.00 7.58
N ARG A 241 -20.13 -10.78 8.64
CA ARG A 241 -20.81 -10.29 9.87
C ARG A 241 -20.08 -9.11 10.50
N SER A 242 -18.74 -9.17 10.54
CA SER A 242 -17.92 -8.09 11.10
C SER A 242 -18.02 -6.81 10.27
N TYR A 243 -17.97 -6.92 8.94
CA TYR A 243 -18.15 -5.79 8.03
C TYR A 243 -19.55 -5.19 8.12
N HIS A 244 -20.61 -6.00 8.17
CA HIS A 244 -21.95 -5.47 8.39
C HIS A 244 -22.03 -4.66 9.70
N ARG A 245 -21.49 -5.20 10.80
CA ARG A 245 -21.46 -4.48 12.09
C ARG A 245 -20.71 -3.14 11.97
N TYR A 246 -19.50 -3.14 11.40
CA TYR A 246 -18.72 -1.90 11.26
C TYR A 246 -19.40 -0.89 10.34
N THR A 247 -19.94 -1.33 9.21
CA THR A 247 -20.67 -0.47 8.28
C THR A 247 -21.91 0.12 8.93
N THR A 248 -22.68 -0.66 9.69
CA THR A 248 -23.83 -0.15 10.43
C THR A 248 -23.42 0.87 11.49
N GLU A 249 -22.40 0.57 12.31
CA GLU A 249 -21.95 1.49 13.37
C GLU A 249 -21.41 2.81 12.79
N LEU A 250 -20.53 2.73 11.79
CA LEU A 250 -19.98 3.90 11.11
C LEU A 250 -21.05 4.66 10.33
N GLY A 251 -22.01 3.95 9.73
CA GLY A 251 -23.16 4.54 9.03
C GLY A 251 -24.06 5.35 9.97
N ILE A 252 -24.38 4.83 11.16
CA ILE A 252 -25.14 5.57 12.19
C ILE A 252 -24.39 6.84 12.60
N LYS A 253 -23.07 6.75 12.85
CA LYS A 253 -22.24 7.90 13.21
C LYS A 253 -22.19 8.94 12.09
N HIS A 254 -21.97 8.49 10.85
CA HIS A 254 -21.95 9.34 9.67
C HIS A 254 -23.27 10.09 9.51
N GLU A 255 -24.39 9.38 9.57
CA GLU A 255 -25.72 9.95 9.41
C GLU A 255 -26.06 10.93 10.55
N THR A 256 -25.68 10.61 11.79
CA THR A 256 -25.86 11.51 12.94
C THR A 256 -25.12 12.84 12.73
N VAL A 257 -23.82 12.77 12.36
CA VAL A 257 -23.01 13.96 12.11
C VAL A 257 -23.51 14.75 10.90
N ARG A 258 -23.94 14.08 9.83
CA ARG A 258 -24.49 14.70 8.63
C ARG A 258 -25.76 15.50 8.94
N ASN A 259 -26.66 14.95 9.75
CA ASN A 259 -27.87 15.66 10.18
C ASN A 259 -27.55 16.86 11.08
N PHE A 260 -26.60 16.71 12.03
CA PHE A 260 -26.17 17.83 12.86
C PHE A 260 -25.55 18.96 12.04
N LEU A 261 -24.71 18.61 11.05
CA LEU A 261 -24.12 19.58 10.14
C LEU A 261 -25.20 20.30 9.31
N ALA A 262 -26.17 19.57 8.78
CA ALA A 262 -27.28 20.16 8.01
C ALA A 262 -28.14 21.11 8.85
N ALA A 263 -28.40 20.76 10.12
CA ALA A 263 -29.12 21.62 11.06
C ALA A 263 -28.37 22.92 11.32
N VAL A 264 -27.06 22.85 11.62
CA VAL A 264 -26.20 24.03 11.81
C VAL A 264 -26.15 24.89 10.54
N ASN A 265 -25.97 24.27 9.37
CA ASN A 265 -25.92 25.01 8.11
C ASN A 265 -27.23 25.75 7.82
N THR A 266 -28.37 25.14 8.15
CA THR A 266 -29.69 25.75 7.98
C THR A 266 -29.93 26.88 8.97
N GLU A 267 -29.60 26.67 10.25
CA GLU A 267 -29.79 27.67 11.32
C GLU A 267 -28.95 28.94 11.07
N TYR A 268 -27.72 28.78 10.60
CA TYR A 268 -26.77 29.88 10.41
C TYR A 268 -26.62 30.32 8.93
N ASN A 269 -27.45 29.78 8.03
CA ASN A 269 -27.39 30.03 6.57
C ASN A 269 -25.97 29.88 5.99
N ILE A 270 -25.28 28.82 6.42
CA ILE A 270 -23.93 28.48 5.96
C ILE A 270 -24.06 27.55 4.77
N THR A 271 -23.54 27.98 3.62
CA THR A 271 -23.38 27.13 2.43
C THR A 271 -21.93 26.67 2.32
N TYR A 272 -21.71 25.46 1.79
CA TYR A 272 -20.38 25.05 1.33
C TYR A 272 -20.16 25.65 -0.06
N PRO A 273 -18.99 26.25 -0.39
CA PRO A 273 -17.77 26.40 0.40
C PRO A 273 -17.66 27.79 1.08
N SER A 274 -18.77 28.44 1.42
CA SER A 274 -18.87 29.85 1.84
C SER A 274 -18.04 30.21 3.08
N ILE A 275 -17.70 29.24 3.92
CA ILE A 275 -16.70 29.43 4.95
C ILE A 275 -15.31 29.29 4.30
N LYS A 276 -14.45 30.31 4.43
CA LYS A 276 -13.00 30.21 4.23
C LYS A 276 -12.31 29.26 5.25
N LEU A 277 -13.01 28.23 5.71
CA LEU A 277 -12.37 27.09 6.35
C LEU A 277 -11.59 26.42 5.21
N GLY A 278 -10.28 26.26 5.37
CA GLY A 278 -9.45 25.53 4.40
C GLY A 278 -9.95 24.09 4.20
N SER A 279 -9.21 23.29 3.44
CA SER A 279 -9.57 21.89 3.22
C SER A 279 -9.85 21.19 4.57
N TYR A 280 -10.98 20.50 4.67
CA TYR A 280 -11.51 20.04 5.96
C TYR A 280 -10.66 18.93 6.54
N TYR A 281 -10.05 18.12 5.66
CA TYR A 281 -9.23 16.99 6.07
C TYR A 281 -8.08 16.70 5.09
N LEU A 282 -8.12 17.23 3.87
CA LEU A 282 -7.08 16.96 2.88
C LEU A 282 -5.68 17.39 3.36
N GLU A 283 -5.56 18.42 4.21
CA GLU A 283 -4.29 18.81 4.83
C GLU A 283 -3.68 17.76 5.78
N HIS A 284 -4.50 16.90 6.39
CA HIS A 284 -4.04 15.78 7.21
C HIS A 284 -3.56 14.59 6.37
N ILE A 285 -4.01 14.51 5.11
CA ILE A 285 -3.58 13.49 4.16
C ILE A 285 -2.33 13.97 3.42
N VAL A 286 -2.34 15.21 2.93
CA VAL A 286 -1.23 15.84 2.21
C VAL A 286 -1.02 17.24 2.77
N GLU A 287 -0.02 17.37 3.63
CA GLU A 287 0.28 18.64 4.34
C GLU A 287 0.58 19.82 3.40
N GLU A 288 1.03 19.53 2.18
CA GLU A 288 1.25 20.53 1.14
C GLU A 288 -0.02 21.31 0.76
N THR A 289 -1.20 20.73 0.99
CA THR A 289 -2.50 21.36 0.74
C THR A 289 -2.94 22.30 1.85
N LYS A 290 -2.17 22.41 2.94
CA LYS A 290 -2.44 23.32 4.04
C LYS A 290 -2.30 24.77 3.59
N CYS A 291 -3.40 25.53 3.59
CA CYS A 291 -3.39 26.97 3.39
C CYS A 291 -2.73 27.67 4.60
N LYS A 292 -1.40 27.71 4.66
CA LYS A 292 -0.68 28.48 5.69
C LYS A 292 -0.85 29.97 5.39
N ASN A 293 -1.68 30.67 6.19
CA ASN A 293 -1.85 32.13 6.23
C ASN A 293 -0.73 32.92 5.52
N GLY A 294 -0.90 33.20 4.22
CA GLY A 294 -0.01 34.06 3.43
C GLY A 294 1.32 33.47 2.94
N LYS A 295 1.65 32.19 3.16
CA LYS A 295 2.84 31.56 2.54
C LYS A 295 2.46 30.95 1.20
N SER A 296 3.09 31.41 0.11
CA SER A 296 2.91 30.81 -1.21
C SER A 296 3.44 29.38 -1.24
N PHE A 297 2.68 28.48 -1.87
CA PHE A 297 3.13 27.12 -2.16
C PHE A 297 4.43 27.19 -2.98
N LYS A 298 5.51 26.59 -2.46
CA LYS A 298 6.79 26.56 -3.17
C LYS A 298 6.75 25.45 -4.21
N LYS A 299 6.88 25.80 -5.48
CA LYS A 299 6.88 24.87 -6.62
C LYS A 299 7.92 23.77 -6.48
N ILE A 300 7.59 22.54 -6.87
CA ILE A 300 8.35 21.33 -6.52
C ILE A 300 9.81 21.40 -6.99
N PHE A 301 10.03 21.83 -8.23
CA PHE A 301 11.37 21.92 -8.82
C PHE A 301 12.19 23.12 -8.33
N ASN A 302 11.56 24.04 -7.59
CA ASN A 302 12.27 25.16 -6.94
C ASN A 302 12.75 24.81 -5.53
N ARG A 303 12.46 23.60 -5.04
CA ARG A 303 12.78 23.16 -3.68
C ARG A 303 14.19 22.59 -3.59
N PRO A 304 14.79 22.57 -2.38
CA PRO A 304 16.01 21.82 -2.16
C PRO A 304 15.83 20.35 -2.55
N VAL A 305 16.88 19.75 -3.08
CA VAL A 305 16.93 18.35 -3.47
C VAL A 305 17.84 17.56 -2.53
N GLY A 306 17.55 16.27 -2.36
CA GLY A 306 18.42 15.35 -1.61
C GLY A 306 19.68 14.93 -2.39
N PRO A 307 20.57 14.13 -1.78
CA PRO A 307 21.67 13.50 -2.50
C PRO A 307 21.15 12.49 -3.52
N THR A 308 21.82 12.37 -4.68
CA THR A 308 21.49 11.35 -5.69
C THR A 308 21.71 9.93 -5.12
N ILE A 309 21.12 8.93 -5.78
CA ILE A 309 21.32 7.52 -5.39
C ILE A 309 22.79 7.13 -5.53
N GLU A 310 23.44 7.56 -6.61
CA GLU A 310 24.85 7.30 -6.90
C GLU A 310 25.73 7.86 -5.78
N THR A 311 25.49 9.12 -5.38
CA THR A 311 26.20 9.75 -4.25
C THR A 311 25.95 9.01 -2.92
N GLN A 312 24.76 8.46 -2.72
CA GLN A 312 24.46 7.67 -1.52
C GLN A 312 25.17 6.31 -1.52
N ILE A 313 25.30 5.67 -2.70
CA ILE A 313 26.05 4.42 -2.87
C ILE A 313 27.53 4.64 -2.57
N ASP A 314 28.12 5.69 -3.14
CA ASP A 314 29.54 6.01 -2.96
C ASP A 314 29.88 6.29 -1.49
N LYS A 315 29.01 7.04 -0.80
CA LYS A 315 29.15 7.32 0.64
C LYS A 315 29.11 6.07 1.52
N LEU A 316 28.51 4.98 1.04
CA LEU A 316 28.41 3.72 1.75
C LEU A 316 29.49 2.71 1.34
N GLY A 317 30.48 3.13 0.53
CA GLY A 317 31.61 2.29 0.11
C GLY A 317 31.37 1.54 -1.20
N GLY A 318 30.36 1.94 -1.99
CA GLY A 318 30.05 1.30 -3.27
C GLY A 318 29.11 0.10 -3.15
N ARG A 319 28.53 -0.30 -4.30
CA ARG A 319 27.48 -1.31 -4.37
C ARG A 319 27.92 -2.67 -3.82
N GLU A 320 29.12 -3.12 -4.15
CA GLU A 320 29.64 -4.43 -3.72
C GLU A 320 29.82 -4.50 -2.20
N ALA A 321 30.36 -3.44 -1.59
CA ALA A 321 30.53 -3.36 -0.15
C ALA A 321 29.19 -3.45 0.60
N ILE A 322 28.15 -2.79 0.09
CA ILE A 322 26.79 -2.84 0.66
C ILE A 322 26.22 -4.26 0.56
N ILE A 323 26.32 -4.90 -0.62
CA ILE A 323 25.81 -6.26 -0.83
C ILE A 323 26.49 -7.25 0.13
N ASN A 324 27.82 -7.17 0.25
CA ASN A 324 28.58 -8.03 1.16
C ASN A 324 28.16 -7.83 2.63
N LYS A 325 27.90 -6.59 3.04
CA LYS A 325 27.42 -6.28 4.39
C LYS A 325 26.02 -6.84 4.67
N ILE A 326 25.12 -6.80 3.69
CA ILE A 326 23.77 -7.36 3.82
C ILE A 326 23.82 -8.88 3.95
N ARG A 327 24.58 -9.57 3.08
CA ARG A 327 24.77 -11.03 3.14
C ARG A 327 25.36 -11.48 4.48
N PHE A 328 26.40 -10.78 4.94
CA PHE A 328 27.02 -11.11 6.22
C PHE A 328 26.07 -10.96 7.41
N ASN A 329 25.19 -9.96 7.38
CA ASN A 329 24.18 -9.79 8.42
C ASN A 329 23.07 -10.85 8.36
N SER A 330 22.62 -11.25 7.16
CA SER A 330 21.66 -12.36 7.04
C SER A 330 22.23 -13.68 7.54
N ASP A 331 23.51 -13.97 7.27
CA ASP A 331 24.15 -15.21 7.73
C ASP A 331 24.36 -15.23 9.25
N LYS A 332 24.54 -14.06 9.88
CA LYS A 332 24.58 -13.92 11.35
C LYS A 332 23.20 -14.13 11.99
N GLU A 333 22.15 -13.55 11.42
CA GLU A 333 20.78 -13.77 11.91
C GLU A 333 20.34 -15.23 11.78
N ILE A 334 20.83 -15.95 10.76
CA ILE A 334 20.58 -17.41 10.59
C ILE A 334 21.44 -18.26 11.54
N SER A 335 22.63 -17.81 11.95
CA SER A 335 23.54 -18.60 12.81
C SER A 335 23.39 -18.35 14.31
N GLU A 336 22.85 -17.21 14.75
CA GLU A 336 22.63 -16.90 16.17
C GLU A 336 21.60 -17.77 16.93
N PRO A 337 20.61 -18.44 16.30
CA PRO A 337 19.75 -19.40 17.01
C PRO A 337 20.43 -20.74 17.31
N LEU A 338 21.50 -21.11 16.59
CA LEU A 338 22.11 -22.45 16.66
C LEU A 338 23.21 -22.57 17.71
N GLN A 339 23.85 -21.48 18.14
CA GLN A 339 24.98 -21.54 19.08
C GLN A 339 24.60 -21.36 20.57
N LYS A 340 23.37 -20.95 20.89
CA LYS A 340 22.89 -20.81 22.28
C LYS A 340 22.27 -22.08 22.90
N ARG A 341 22.19 -23.20 22.17
CA ARG A 341 21.66 -24.50 22.67
C ARG A 341 22.71 -25.56 23.00
N LEU A 342 24.01 -25.23 23.04
CA LEU A 342 25.08 -26.19 23.35
C LEU A 342 25.98 -25.81 24.54
N ARG A 343 25.55 -24.91 25.43
CA ARG A 343 26.29 -24.59 26.66
C ARG A 343 25.38 -24.37 27.87
N THR A 344 25.04 -25.48 28.52
CA THR A 344 24.75 -25.70 29.97
C THR A 344 24.11 -27.09 30.04
N ASP A 345 24.89 -28.16 30.15
CA ASP A 345 25.31 -28.76 31.43
C ASP A 345 26.51 -29.72 31.17
N PRO A 346 27.45 -29.92 32.12
CA PRO A 346 27.13 -30.66 33.34
C PRO A 346 27.87 -30.23 34.62
N SER A 347 27.15 -30.24 35.75
CA SER A 347 27.66 -30.63 37.08
C SER A 347 26.48 -31.02 37.96
#